data_AF-A0A7Y4WXQ4-F1
#
_entry.id   AF-A0A7Y4WXQ4-F1
#
_cell.length_a   1.000
_cell.length_b   1.000
_cell.length_c   1.000
_cell.angle_alpha   90.00
_cell.angle_beta   90.00
_cell.angle_gamma   90.00
#
_symmetry.space_group_name_H-M   'P 1'
#
loop_
_entity.id
_entity.type
_entity.pdbx_description
1 polymer ?
#
loop_
_entity_poly.entity_id
_entity_poly.type
_entity_poly.pdbx_seq_one_letter_code
_entity_poly.pdbx_strand_id
1 'polypeptide(L)'
;TTLYDGALLNVKAGGADRVLNNWGDRTRFFYSLRSGLADYFDAGSGQALVGFSYLQTTADGPPARLDIPSWCYEAGLLEEIVDVVRAECVVGLGYPYPLEAADQAAVISATDRDVFFRALQDFATREKLDFSVSRKNASKARRR
;
A
#
# COMPACT_ATOMS: atom_id res chain seq x y z
N THR A 1 -24.74 -4.63 5.43
CA THR A 1 -23.95 -3.60 4.71
C THR A 1 -22.79 -3.23 5.59
N THR A 2 -21.60 -3.71 5.23
CA THR A 2 -20.46 -3.90 6.12
C THR A 2 -19.57 -2.67 6.14
N LEU A 3 -19.24 -2.18 7.35
CA LEU A 3 -18.33 -1.06 7.67
C LEU A 3 -16.87 -1.24 7.18
N TYR A 4 -16.60 -2.27 6.36
CA TYR A 4 -15.26 -2.65 5.86
C TYR A 4 -14.92 -2.03 4.50
N ASP A 5 -15.85 -1.29 3.92
CA ASP A 5 -15.64 -0.60 2.66
C ASP A 5 -15.34 0.87 2.92
N GLY A 6 -14.09 1.28 2.69
CA GLY A 6 -13.65 2.68 2.84
C GLY A 6 -14.43 3.63 1.93
N ALA A 7 -15.03 3.12 0.84
CA ALA A 7 -15.92 3.90 -0.01
C ALA A 7 -17.18 4.35 0.76
N LEU A 8 -17.74 3.52 1.64
CA LEU A 8 -18.95 3.86 2.41
C LEU A 8 -18.72 4.98 3.43
N LEU A 9 -17.48 5.14 3.92
CA LEU A 9 -17.12 6.24 4.83
C LEU A 9 -17.17 7.60 4.12
N ASN A 10 -17.11 7.60 2.79
CA ASN A 10 -17.07 8.79 1.96
C ASN A 10 -18.36 9.02 1.14
N VAL A 11 -19.30 8.06 1.15
CA VAL A 11 -20.55 8.14 0.38
C VAL A 11 -21.57 9.03 1.09
N LYS A 12 -22.06 10.06 0.39
CA LYS A 12 -23.29 10.79 0.77
C LYS A 12 -24.50 9.88 0.54
N ALA A 13 -24.79 8.96 1.46
CA ALA A 13 -25.99 8.13 1.38
C ALA A 13 -27.19 8.93 1.91
N GLY A 14 -28.11 9.31 1.02
CA GLY A 14 -29.49 9.69 1.39
C GLY A 14 -29.65 10.78 2.46
N GLY A 15 -28.81 11.83 2.44
CA GLY A 15 -28.89 12.93 3.40
C GLY A 15 -28.16 12.71 4.74
N ALA A 16 -27.44 11.60 4.91
CA ALA A 16 -26.51 11.42 6.02
C ALA A 16 -25.14 12.05 5.70
N ASP A 17 -24.57 12.78 6.66
CA ASP A 17 -23.22 13.36 6.58
C ASP A 17 -22.15 12.28 6.49
N ARG A 18 -20.98 12.62 5.91
CA ARG A 18 -19.84 11.70 5.88
C ARG A 18 -19.43 11.37 7.32
N VAL A 19 -18.95 10.14 7.54
CA VAL A 19 -18.47 9.72 8.87
C VAL A 19 -17.16 10.43 9.23
N LEU A 20 -16.32 10.68 8.23
CA LEU A 20 -15.10 11.48 8.33
C LEU A 20 -15.28 12.71 7.43
N ASN A 21 -15.31 13.91 8.01
CA ASN A 21 -15.66 15.14 7.29
C ASN A 21 -14.44 16.03 7.03
N ASN A 22 -13.44 15.97 7.91
CA ASN A 22 -12.27 16.84 7.88
C ASN A 22 -11.01 16.06 7.52
N TRP A 23 -10.05 16.77 6.92
CA TRP A 23 -8.70 16.25 6.76
C TRP A 23 -8.12 15.90 8.12
N GLY A 24 -7.51 14.72 8.22
CA GLY A 24 -6.96 14.19 9.46
C GLY A 24 -7.97 13.42 10.32
N ASP A 25 -9.29 13.46 10.04
CA ASP A 25 -10.27 12.64 10.76
C ASP A 25 -9.92 11.16 10.62
N ARG A 26 -10.14 10.39 11.69
CA ARG A 26 -9.88 8.95 11.70
C ARG A 26 -10.99 8.16 12.36
N THR A 27 -11.14 6.90 11.98
CA THR A 27 -11.98 5.96 12.72
C THR A 27 -11.25 5.44 13.96
N ARG A 28 -12.01 4.78 14.85
CA ARG A 28 -11.40 3.92 15.89
C ARG A 28 -10.61 2.77 15.26
N PHE A 29 -9.83 2.10 16.09
CA PHE A 29 -9.18 0.85 15.73
C PHE A 29 -10.20 -0.28 15.67
N PHE A 30 -10.10 -1.12 14.64
CA PHE A 30 -10.91 -2.29 14.45
C PHE A 30 -10.00 -3.51 14.30
N TYR A 31 -10.29 -4.59 15.02
CA TYR A 31 -9.60 -5.87 14.80
C TYR A 31 -9.98 -6.44 13.42
N SER A 32 -8.98 -6.93 12.69
CA SER A 32 -9.19 -7.48 11.35
C SER A 32 -9.67 -8.93 11.43
N LEU A 33 -10.98 -9.15 11.26
CA LEU A 33 -11.61 -10.49 11.32
C LEU A 33 -11.75 -11.15 9.94
N ARG A 34 -10.83 -10.88 9.02
CA ARG A 34 -10.94 -11.35 7.63
C ARG A 34 -10.81 -12.87 7.56
N SER A 35 -11.66 -13.52 6.75
CA SER A 35 -11.52 -14.94 6.43
C SER A 35 -10.15 -15.21 5.77
N GLY A 36 -9.48 -16.29 6.20
CA GLY A 36 -8.14 -16.64 5.73
C GLY A 36 -6.97 -16.04 6.53
N LEU A 37 -7.25 -15.26 7.58
CA LEU A 37 -6.25 -14.78 8.55
C LEU A 37 -6.26 -15.57 9.87
N ALA A 38 -6.73 -16.83 9.87
CA ALA A 38 -6.77 -17.65 11.10
C ALA A 38 -5.39 -17.79 11.78
N ASP A 39 -4.31 -17.86 10.99
CA ASP A 39 -2.92 -17.90 11.47
C ASP A 39 -2.44 -16.56 12.07
N TYR A 40 -3.23 -15.49 11.87
CA TYR A 40 -2.97 -14.15 12.39
C TYR A 40 -3.88 -13.81 13.56
N PHE A 41 -4.37 -14.82 14.28
CA PHE A 41 -4.93 -14.65 15.60
C PHE A 41 -3.89 -15.07 16.64
N ASP A 42 -3.79 -14.31 17.71
CA ASP A 42 -2.97 -14.71 18.84
C ASP A 42 -3.52 -16.02 19.43
N ALA A 43 -2.66 -17.02 19.53
CA ALA A 43 -3.06 -18.36 19.98
C ALA A 43 -3.50 -18.38 21.45
N GLY A 44 -3.10 -17.40 22.26
CA GLY A 44 -3.45 -17.29 23.67
C GLY A 44 -4.74 -16.49 23.91
N SER A 45 -4.85 -15.30 23.32
CA SER A 45 -5.96 -14.37 23.53
C SER A 45 -7.11 -14.55 22.55
N GLY A 46 -6.86 -15.21 21.41
CA GLY A 46 -7.85 -15.36 20.32
C GLY A 46 -8.18 -14.05 19.61
N GLN A 47 -7.40 -12.98 19.84
CA GLN A 47 -7.56 -11.68 19.17
C GLN A 47 -6.76 -11.63 17.86
N ALA A 48 -7.25 -10.86 16.89
CA ALA A 48 -6.51 -10.66 15.64
C ALA A 48 -5.20 -9.91 15.93
N LEU A 49 -4.07 -10.38 15.39
CA LEU A 49 -2.74 -9.77 15.50
C LEU A 49 -2.60 -8.47 14.70
N VAL A 50 -3.54 -8.24 13.77
CA VAL A 50 -3.61 -7.03 12.95
C VAL A 50 -4.99 -6.45 13.08
N GLY A 51 -5.06 -5.14 13.23
CA GLY A 51 -6.28 -4.37 13.04
C GLY A 51 -6.05 -3.24 12.06
N PHE A 52 -7.02 -2.36 11.97
CA PHE A 52 -6.98 -1.26 11.03
C PHE A 52 -7.72 -0.03 11.53
N SER A 53 -7.37 1.12 10.96
CA SER A 53 -8.09 2.38 11.10
C SER A 53 -8.14 3.06 9.73
N TYR A 54 -9.20 3.81 9.47
CA TYR A 54 -9.29 4.66 8.29
C TYR A 54 -8.88 6.07 8.66
N LEU A 55 -8.05 6.70 7.82
CA LEU A 55 -7.55 8.07 7.97
C LEU A 55 -7.93 8.89 6.73
N GLN A 56 -8.60 10.01 6.93
CA GLN A 56 -8.94 10.94 5.86
C GLN A 56 -7.70 11.79 5.51
N THR A 57 -6.98 11.41 4.46
CA THR A 57 -5.74 12.11 4.04
C THR A 57 -5.95 13.11 2.91
N THR A 58 -7.14 13.18 2.33
CA THR A 58 -7.49 14.07 1.20
C THR A 58 -8.81 14.82 1.47
N ALA A 59 -9.13 15.86 0.71
CA ALA A 59 -10.39 16.61 0.90
C ALA A 59 -11.62 15.85 0.38
N ASP A 60 -11.49 15.26 -0.82
CA ASP A 60 -12.63 14.65 -1.52
C ASP A 60 -12.48 13.14 -1.76
N GLY A 61 -11.26 12.61 -1.66
CA GLY A 61 -10.98 11.20 -1.86
C GLY A 61 -11.43 10.31 -0.70
N PRO A 62 -11.58 8.99 -0.92
CA PRO A 62 -11.87 8.06 0.16
C PRO A 62 -10.73 8.04 1.18
N PRO A 63 -11.03 7.76 2.46
CA PRO A 63 -10.00 7.66 3.48
C PRO A 63 -9.07 6.46 3.21
N ALA A 64 -7.79 6.64 3.52
CA ALA A 64 -6.79 5.60 3.42
C ALA A 64 -6.97 4.60 4.57
N ARG A 65 -6.79 3.30 4.28
CA ARG A 65 -6.78 2.26 5.30
C ARG A 65 -5.36 2.07 5.82
N LEU A 66 -5.18 2.20 7.12
CA LEU A 66 -3.95 1.89 7.83
C LEU A 66 -4.14 0.55 8.52
N ASP A 67 -3.45 -0.48 8.04
CA ASP A 67 -3.34 -1.75 8.76
C ASP A 67 -2.20 -1.65 9.77
N ILE A 68 -2.50 -1.93 11.04
CA ILE A 68 -1.61 -1.69 12.18
C ILE A 68 -1.60 -2.96 13.04
N PRO A 69 -0.42 -3.44 13.48
CA PRO A 69 -0.36 -4.54 14.43
C PRO A 69 -1.14 -4.23 15.71
N SER A 70 -1.92 -5.18 16.20
CA SER A 70 -2.79 -4.97 17.36
C SER A 70 -2.04 -4.62 18.63
N TRP A 71 -0.82 -5.15 18.81
CA TRP A 71 0.03 -4.81 19.94
C TRP A 71 0.33 -3.30 20.02
N CYS A 72 0.40 -2.59 18.87
CA CYS A 72 0.62 -1.13 18.88
C CYS A 72 -0.58 -0.41 19.51
N TYR A 73 -1.79 -0.88 19.21
CA TYR A 73 -3.01 -0.34 19.80
C TYR A 73 -3.09 -0.68 21.30
N GLU A 74 -2.80 -1.93 21.67
CA GLU A 74 -2.80 -2.40 23.06
C GLU A 74 -1.76 -1.66 23.91
N ALA A 75 -0.61 -1.30 23.33
CA ALA A 75 0.43 -0.49 23.98
C ALA A 75 0.11 1.01 24.02
N GLY A 76 -1.03 1.46 23.47
CA GLY A 76 -1.44 2.86 23.46
C GLY A 76 -0.73 3.75 22.42
N LEU A 77 -0.03 3.15 21.46
CA LEU A 77 0.80 3.86 20.45
C LEU A 77 0.00 4.33 19.23
N LEU A 78 -1.30 4.03 19.16
CA LEU A 78 -2.10 4.27 17.97
C LEU A 78 -2.11 5.75 17.55
N GLU A 79 -2.27 6.68 18.49
CA GLU A 79 -2.32 8.11 18.13
C GLU A 79 -0.99 8.59 17.58
N GLU A 80 0.12 8.22 18.22
CA GLU A 80 1.46 8.58 17.76
C GLU A 80 1.72 8.07 16.34
N ILE A 81 1.38 6.81 16.07
CA ILE A 81 1.52 6.23 14.72
C ILE A 81 0.69 7.00 13.70
N VAL A 82 -0.56 7.31 14.02
CA VAL A 82 -1.44 8.03 13.09
C VAL A 82 -0.96 9.47 12.88
N ASP A 83 -0.44 10.13 13.91
CA ASP A 83 0.11 11.49 13.81
C ASP A 83 1.37 11.55 12.95
N VAL A 84 2.25 10.55 13.05
CA VAL A 84 3.39 10.41 12.14
C VAL A 84 2.89 10.26 10.70
N VAL A 85 1.94 9.36 10.44
CA VAL A 85 1.37 9.18 9.10
C VAL A 85 0.72 10.46 8.58
N ARG A 86 -0.01 11.20 9.43
CA ARG A 86 -0.60 12.51 9.09
C ARG A 86 0.48 13.51 8.71
N ALA A 87 1.55 13.63 9.49
CA ALA A 87 2.65 14.54 9.22
C ALA A 87 3.30 14.24 7.85
N GLU A 88 3.57 12.98 7.56
CA GLU A 88 4.12 12.58 6.25
C GLU A 88 3.14 12.85 5.10
N CYS A 89 1.83 12.71 5.33
CA CYS A 89 0.81 13.08 4.35
C CYS A 89 0.72 14.61 4.13
N VAL A 90 1.05 15.45 5.11
CA VAL A 90 1.15 16.90 4.88
C VAL A 90 2.31 17.20 3.92
N VAL A 91 3.44 16.51 4.11
CA VAL A 91 4.64 16.69 3.26
C VAL A 91 4.38 16.19 1.84
N GLY A 92 3.79 15.01 1.68
CA GLY A 92 3.48 14.39 0.38
C GLY A 92 2.09 14.72 -0.17
N LEU A 93 1.47 15.84 0.24
CA LEU A 93 0.21 16.37 -0.30
C LEU A 93 -0.96 15.36 -0.35
N GLY A 94 -1.13 14.59 0.73
CA GLY A 94 -2.21 13.61 0.91
C GLY A 94 -1.78 12.16 0.78
N TYR A 95 -0.52 11.90 0.46
CA TYR A 95 0.11 10.59 0.50
C TYR A 95 1.42 10.66 1.29
N PRO A 96 1.82 9.62 2.07
CA PRO A 96 3.06 9.68 2.84
C PRO A 96 4.28 9.81 1.93
N TYR A 97 5.08 10.86 2.14
CA TYR A 97 6.25 11.13 1.31
C TYR A 97 7.25 9.96 1.20
N PRO A 98 7.55 9.18 2.26
CA PRO A 98 8.45 8.03 2.15
C PRO A 98 7.92 6.94 1.21
N LEU A 99 6.60 6.76 1.15
CA LEU A 99 5.99 5.80 0.23
C LEU A 99 6.01 6.31 -1.21
N GLU A 100 5.81 7.61 -1.42
CA GLU A 100 5.94 8.23 -2.74
C GLU A 100 7.36 8.07 -3.28
N ALA A 101 8.37 8.38 -2.45
CA ALA A 101 9.77 8.24 -2.81
C ALA A 101 10.15 6.77 -3.09
N ALA A 102 9.64 5.83 -2.29
CA ALA A 102 9.86 4.40 -2.51
C ALA A 102 9.23 3.93 -3.83
N ASP A 103 8.01 4.37 -4.15
CA ASP A 103 7.35 4.03 -5.42
C ASP A 103 8.15 4.56 -6.61
N GLN A 104 8.57 5.83 -6.57
CA GLN A 104 9.41 6.45 -7.59
C GLN A 104 10.75 5.70 -7.76
N ALA A 105 11.38 5.27 -6.66
CA ALA A 105 12.64 4.54 -6.68
C ALA A 105 12.49 3.08 -7.16
N ALA A 106 11.33 2.46 -6.96
CA ALA A 106 11.07 1.08 -7.34
C ALA A 106 10.74 0.91 -8.84
N VAL A 107 10.63 2.02 -9.60
CA VAL A 107 10.33 1.97 -11.04
C VAL A 107 11.45 1.27 -11.80
N ILE A 108 11.16 0.08 -12.32
CA ILE A 108 12.05 -0.65 -13.23
C ILE A 108 11.96 -0.02 -14.62
N SER A 109 12.96 0.78 -14.98
CA SER A 109 13.02 1.50 -16.25
C SER A 109 13.26 0.57 -17.44
N ALA A 110 13.06 1.09 -18.65
CA ALA A 110 13.39 0.37 -19.87
C ALA A 110 14.90 0.04 -19.95
N THR A 111 15.75 0.95 -19.47
CA THR A 111 17.21 0.76 -19.41
C THR A 111 17.58 -0.35 -18.44
N ASP A 112 16.96 -0.41 -17.27
CA ASP A 112 17.21 -1.48 -16.29
C ASP A 112 16.85 -2.85 -16.87
N ARG A 113 15.74 -2.93 -17.61
CA ARG A 113 15.34 -4.16 -18.32
C ARG A 113 16.36 -4.55 -19.37
N ASP A 114 16.88 -3.61 -20.15
CA ASP A 114 17.89 -3.89 -21.17
C ASP A 114 19.20 -4.41 -20.56
N VAL A 115 19.64 -3.81 -19.45
CA VAL A 115 20.82 -4.28 -18.69
C VAL A 115 20.58 -5.69 -18.16
N PHE A 116 19.43 -5.93 -17.54
CA PHE A 116 19.06 -7.25 -17.05
C PHE A 116 19.03 -8.31 -18.16
N PHE A 117 18.39 -8.01 -19.28
CA PHE A 117 18.31 -8.95 -20.40
C PHE A 117 19.67 -9.25 -21.02
N ARG A 118 20.58 -8.27 -21.08
CA ARG A 118 21.97 -8.51 -21.51
C ARG A 118 22.69 -9.45 -20.55
N ALA A 119 22.66 -9.17 -19.25
CA ALA A 119 23.28 -10.02 -18.24
C ALA A 119 22.70 -11.46 -18.25
N LEU A 120 21.38 -11.59 -18.44
CA LEU A 120 20.70 -12.88 -18.55
C LEU A 120 21.10 -13.63 -19.83
N GLN A 121 21.24 -12.93 -20.96
CA GLN A 121 21.69 -13.52 -22.22
C GLN A 121 23.14 -14.00 -22.14
N ASP A 122 24.02 -13.24 -21.49
CA ASP A 122 25.41 -13.62 -21.26
C ASP A 122 25.50 -14.86 -20.35
N PHE A 123 24.72 -14.87 -19.27
CA PHE A 123 24.60 -16.03 -18.38
C PHE A 123 24.12 -17.27 -19.12
N ALA A 124 23.01 -17.15 -19.88
CA ALA A 124 22.47 -18.27 -20.63
C ALA A 124 23.45 -18.81 -21.68
N THR A 125 24.20 -17.92 -22.33
CA THR A 125 25.23 -18.30 -23.30
C THR A 125 26.36 -19.09 -22.63
N ARG A 126 26.81 -18.65 -21.44
CA ARG A 126 27.85 -19.34 -20.66
C ARG A 126 27.40 -20.73 -20.19
N GLU A 127 26.18 -20.82 -19.68
CA GLU A 127 25.61 -22.07 -19.14
C GLU A 127 24.97 -22.96 -20.22
N LYS A 128 25.06 -22.58 -21.50
CA LYS A 128 24.49 -23.29 -22.67
C LYS A 128 22.98 -23.55 -22.54
N LEU A 129 22.27 -22.59 -21.97
CA LEU A 129 20.81 -22.60 -21.88
C LEU A 129 20.24 -22.03 -23.19
N ASP A 130 19.24 -22.70 -23.77
CA ASP A 130 18.52 -22.23 -24.95
C ASP A 130 17.58 -21.06 -24.59
N PHE A 131 18.18 -19.90 -24.33
CA PHE A 131 17.47 -18.65 -24.07
C PHE A 131 17.83 -17.63 -25.14
N SER A 132 16.84 -17.16 -25.89
CA SER A 132 17.00 -16.12 -26.91
C SER A 132 15.98 -15.02 -26.65
N VAL A 133 16.44 -13.82 -26.29
CA VAL A 133 15.57 -12.64 -26.22
C VAL A 133 15.15 -12.25 -27.64
N SER A 134 13.84 -12.27 -27.91
CA SER A 134 13.29 -12.03 -29.26
C SER A 134 13.75 -10.70 -29.88
N ARG A 135 14.33 -10.78 -31.08
CA ARG A 135 14.86 -9.64 -31.88
C ARG A 135 13.84 -8.53 -32.18
N LYS A 136 12.54 -8.78 -31.96
CA LYS A 136 11.48 -7.77 -32.13
C LYS A 136 11.63 -6.57 -31.17
N ASN A 137 12.20 -6.78 -29.98
CA ASN A 137 12.49 -5.68 -29.04
C ASN A 137 13.75 -4.89 -29.44
N ALA A 138 14.79 -5.56 -29.93
CA ALA A 138 16.01 -4.91 -30.44
C ALA A 138 15.75 -3.99 -31.65
N SER A 139 14.76 -4.33 -32.49
CA SER A 139 14.34 -3.51 -33.64
C SER A 139 13.73 -2.15 -33.25
N LYS A 140 13.03 -2.08 -32.10
CA LYS A 140 12.42 -0.83 -31.63
C LYS A 140 13.42 0.14 -30.99
N ALA A 141 14.53 -0.36 -30.43
CA ALA A 141 15.59 0.46 -29.84
C ALA A 141 16.45 1.21 -30.88
N ARG A 142 16.54 0.70 -32.12
CA ARG A 142 17.35 1.30 -33.21
C ARG A 142 16.61 2.38 -34.01
N ARG A 143 15.35 2.67 -33.69
CA ARG A 143 14.48 3.59 -34.44
C ARG A 143 14.22 4.95 -33.75
N ARG A 144 14.96 5.25 -32.68
CA ARG A 144 14.97 6.59 -32.05
C ARG A 144 16.34 7.20 -32.18
#